data_AF-A0A7Y4Y0A1-F1
#
_entry.id   AF-A0A7Y4Y0A1-F1
#
_cell.length_a   1.000
_cell.length_b   1.000
_cell.length_c   1.000
_cell.angle_alpha   90.00
_cell.angle_beta   90.00
_cell.angle_gamma   90.00
#
_symmetry.space_group_name_H-M   'P 1'
#
loop_
_entity.id
_entity.type
_entity.pdbx_description
1 polymer ?
#
loop_
_entity_poly.entity_id
_entity_poly.type
_entity_poly.pdbx_seq_one_letter_code
_entity_poly.pdbx_strand_id
1 'polypeptide(L)'
;MQSLSRNDLLNEGLYLAMEWGEDWLKPIQERLAVRHPALSKEDLDKINAISQEAMRFGHGAVYDLALKSGDETSYGDFEPAMIAQYPWVDAKNLSRLFSQGMYYAWKDTGLR
;
A
#
# COMPACT_ATOMS: atom_id res chain seq x y z
N MET A 1 -4.13 26.12 8.50
CA MET A 1 -4.00 24.65 8.53
C MET A 1 -4.74 24.13 7.32
N GLN A 2 -4.06 23.66 6.28
CA GLN A 2 -4.74 23.18 5.07
C GLN A 2 -5.44 21.86 5.39
N SER A 3 -6.72 21.73 5.02
CA SER A 3 -7.42 20.45 5.07
C SER A 3 -6.85 19.55 3.99
N LEU A 4 -6.32 18.39 4.36
CA LEU A 4 -5.89 17.38 3.40
C LEU A 4 -7.09 16.87 2.59
N SER A 5 -6.85 16.55 1.32
CA SER A 5 -7.87 15.89 0.51
C SER A 5 -8.08 14.46 0.98
N ARG A 6 -9.20 13.85 0.59
CA ARG A 6 -9.45 12.42 0.86
C ARG A 6 -8.34 11.53 0.29
N ASN A 7 -7.80 11.88 -0.88
CA ASN A 7 -6.72 11.10 -1.51
C ASN A 7 -5.43 11.20 -0.71
N ASP A 8 -5.13 12.35 -0.12
CA ASP A 8 -3.94 12.50 0.73
C ASP A 8 -4.05 11.63 1.99
N LEU A 9 -5.23 11.61 2.62
CA LEU A 9 -5.50 10.75 3.80
C LEU A 9 -5.38 9.26 3.46
N LEU A 10 -5.86 8.85 2.28
CA LEU A 10 -5.73 7.47 1.81
C LEU A 10 -4.27 7.11 1.50
N ASN A 11 -3.50 8.01 0.88
CA ASN A 11 -2.08 7.78 0.62
C ASN A 11 -1.27 7.70 1.90
N GLU A 12 -1.57 8.53 2.89
CA GLU A 12 -0.93 8.43 4.19
C GLU A 12 -1.32 7.13 4.91
N GLY A 13 -2.60 6.74 4.84
CA GLY A 13 -3.06 5.48 5.40
C GLY A 13 -2.39 4.26 4.76
N LEU A 14 -2.25 4.26 3.43
CA LEU A 14 -1.56 3.22 2.68
C LEU A 14 -0.07 3.17 3.03
N TYR A 15 0.57 4.33 3.16
CA TYR A 15 1.96 4.42 3.62
C TYR A 15 2.15 3.76 4.99
N LEU A 16 1.27 4.05 5.95
CA LEU A 16 1.30 3.47 7.30
C LEU A 16 1.00 1.96 7.27
N ALA A 17 0.13 1.50 6.37
CA ALA A 17 -0.18 0.08 6.23
C ALA A 17 1.05 -0.71 5.76
N MET A 18 1.92 -0.10 4.95
CA MET A 18 3.17 -0.66 4.45
C MET A 18 4.39 -0.45 5.38
N GLU A 19 4.19 -0.01 6.63
CA GLU A 19 5.27 0.06 7.62
C GLU A 19 5.69 -1.33 8.10
N TRP A 20 6.98 -1.51 8.32
CA TRP A 20 7.60 -2.79 8.71
C TRP A 20 8.06 -2.74 10.16
N GLY A 21 8.52 -3.89 10.67
CA GLY A 21 9.05 -4.01 12.03
C GLY A 21 7.93 -4.15 13.04
N GLU A 22 7.99 -3.37 14.13
CA GLU A 22 7.00 -3.47 15.21
C GLU A 22 5.57 -3.14 14.77
N ASP A 23 5.39 -2.41 13.67
CA ASP A 23 4.08 -1.99 13.16
C ASP A 23 3.54 -2.83 12.01
N TRP A 24 4.24 -3.93 11.68
CA TRP A 24 3.82 -4.86 10.66
C TRP A 24 2.44 -5.45 10.98
N LEU A 25 1.49 -5.32 10.04
CA LEU A 25 0.07 -5.73 10.15
C LEU A 25 -0.71 -5.09 11.30
N LYS A 26 -0.15 -4.10 11.99
CA LYS A 26 -0.93 -3.37 12.99
C LYS A 26 -1.99 -2.50 12.31
N PRO A 27 -3.18 -2.35 12.92
CA PRO A 27 -4.15 -1.36 12.47
C PRO A 27 -3.52 0.04 12.38
N ILE A 28 -3.86 0.82 11.35
CA ILE A 28 -3.26 2.16 11.17
C ILE A 28 -3.96 3.24 11.99
N GLN A 29 -5.12 2.94 12.58
CA GLN A 29 -6.01 3.92 13.20
C GLN A 29 -5.31 4.74 14.28
N GLU A 30 -4.55 4.12 15.18
CA GLU A 30 -3.84 4.82 16.25
C GLU A 30 -2.80 5.81 15.68
N ARG A 31 -1.98 5.34 14.74
CA ARG A 31 -0.95 6.16 14.07
C ARG A 31 -1.57 7.29 13.26
N LEU A 32 -2.69 7.03 12.59
CA LEU A 32 -3.41 8.02 11.79
C LEU A 32 -4.14 9.04 12.68
N ALA A 33 -4.70 8.62 13.82
CA ALA A 33 -5.37 9.49 14.78
C ALA A 33 -4.41 10.48 15.45
N VAL A 34 -3.18 10.07 15.73
CA VAL A 34 -2.13 10.96 16.26
C VAL A 34 -1.84 12.10 15.28
N ARG A 35 -1.86 11.81 13.98
CA ARG A 35 -1.58 12.79 12.91
C ARG A 35 -2.79 13.63 12.54
N HIS A 36 -3.98 13.05 12.63
CA HIS A 36 -5.25 13.70 12.31
C HIS A 36 -6.27 13.55 13.46
N PRO A 37 -6.10 14.29 14.57
CA PRO A 37 -6.95 14.14 15.75
C PRO A 37 -8.42 14.52 15.52
N ALA A 38 -8.73 15.20 14.42
CA ALA A 38 -10.07 15.60 14.04
C ALA A 38 -10.86 14.48 13.32
N LEU A 39 -10.20 13.39 12.91
CA LEU A 39 -10.90 12.26 12.27
C LEU A 39 -11.74 11.51 13.29
N SER A 40 -12.97 11.17 12.90
CA SER A 40 -13.81 10.30 13.68
C SER A 40 -13.26 8.87 13.67
N LYS A 41 -13.65 8.07 14.66
CA LYS A 41 -13.35 6.62 14.65
C LYS A 41 -13.83 5.94 13.36
N GLU A 42 -15.00 6.31 12.87
CA GLU A 42 -15.56 5.76 11.64
C GLU A 42 -14.71 6.09 10.41
N ASP A 43 -14.17 7.31 10.33
CA ASP A 43 -13.27 7.69 9.24
C ASP A 43 -11.94 6.93 9.32
N LEU A 44 -11.37 6.80 10.51
CA LEU A 44 -10.15 6.02 10.74
C LEU A 44 -10.34 4.55 10.33
N ASP A 45 -11.47 3.94 10.69
CA ASP A 45 -11.80 2.56 10.33
C ASP A 45 -11.97 2.40 8.81
N LYS A 46 -12.64 3.35 8.15
CA LYS A 46 -12.78 3.36 6.68
C LYS A 46 -11.42 3.49 5.98
N ILE A 47 -10.58 4.42 6.42
CA ILE A 47 -9.25 4.62 5.82
C ILE A 47 -8.38 3.38 6.04
N ASN A 48 -8.40 2.78 7.23
CA ASN A 48 -7.69 1.53 7.49
C ASN A 48 -8.17 0.41 6.57
N ALA A 49 -9.48 0.19 6.44
CA ALA A 49 -10.01 -0.86 5.58
C ALA A 49 -9.56 -0.71 4.12
N ILE A 50 -9.71 0.50 3.55
CA ILE A 50 -9.32 0.81 2.17
C ILE A 50 -7.80 0.66 1.97
N SER A 51 -7.00 1.17 2.91
CA SER A 51 -5.53 1.11 2.83
C SER A 51 -5.02 -0.32 2.88
N GLN A 52 -5.59 -1.14 3.76
CA GLN A 52 -5.23 -2.55 3.90
C GLN A 52 -5.65 -3.38 2.68
N GLU A 53 -6.80 -3.06 2.08
CA GLU A 53 -7.26 -3.70 0.84
C GLU A 53 -6.34 -3.35 -0.35
N ALA A 54 -6.02 -2.07 -0.53
CA ALA A 54 -5.10 -1.61 -1.57
C ALA A 54 -3.70 -2.22 -1.39
N MET A 55 -3.18 -2.29 -0.16
CA MET A 55 -1.90 -2.92 0.12
C MET A 55 -1.90 -4.40 -0.25
N ARG A 56 -2.91 -5.17 0.17
CA ARG A 56 -3.00 -6.60 -0.15
C ARG A 56 -3.11 -6.83 -1.65
N PHE A 57 -3.93 -6.04 -2.34
CA PHE A 57 -4.04 -6.11 -3.79
C PHE A 57 -2.70 -5.81 -4.46
N GLY A 58 -2.04 -4.71 -4.08
CA GLY A 58 -0.77 -4.31 -4.67
C GLY A 58 0.33 -5.36 -4.48
N HIS A 59 0.52 -5.86 -3.26
CA HIS A 59 1.49 -6.92 -3.00
C HIS A 59 1.14 -8.23 -3.71
N GLY A 60 -0.14 -8.61 -3.76
CA GLY A 60 -0.59 -9.80 -4.49
C GLY A 60 -0.35 -9.69 -5.99
N ALA A 61 -0.65 -8.55 -6.60
CA ALA A 61 -0.42 -8.30 -8.01
C ALA A 61 1.08 -8.40 -8.36
N VAL A 62 1.95 -7.81 -7.54
CA VAL A 62 3.41 -7.90 -7.74
C VAL A 62 3.89 -9.33 -7.57
N TYR A 63 3.39 -10.05 -6.56
CA TYR A 63 3.76 -11.45 -6.32
C TYR A 63 3.35 -12.35 -7.50
N ASP A 64 2.14 -12.16 -8.03
CA ASP A 64 1.66 -12.90 -9.22
C ASP A 64 2.47 -12.57 -10.48
N LEU A 65 2.89 -11.32 -10.65
CA LEU A 65 3.80 -10.93 -11.74
C LEU A 65 5.18 -11.58 -11.56
N ALA A 66 5.71 -11.58 -10.33
CA ALA A 66 6.99 -12.22 -10.00
C ALA A 66 6.97 -13.73 -10.26
N LEU A 67 5.88 -14.44 -9.91
CA LEU A 67 5.75 -15.85 -10.24
C LEU A 67 5.75 -16.14 -11.74
N LYS A 68 5.26 -15.21 -12.56
CA LYS A 68 5.17 -15.37 -14.02
C LYS A 68 6.46 -14.98 -14.72
N SER A 69 7.09 -13.88 -14.29
CA SER A 69 8.17 -13.21 -15.01
C SER A 69 9.52 -13.28 -14.30
N GLY A 70 9.56 -13.71 -13.04
CA GLY A 70 10.79 -13.75 -12.24
C GLY A 70 11.47 -12.39 -12.18
N ASP A 71 12.76 -12.35 -12.53
CA ASP A 71 13.58 -11.14 -12.57
C ASP A 71 13.17 -10.14 -13.65
N GLU A 72 12.37 -10.54 -14.63
CA GLU A 72 11.81 -9.64 -15.66
C GLU A 72 10.53 -8.93 -15.20
N THR A 73 10.16 -9.04 -13.92
CA THR A 73 8.97 -8.38 -13.38
C THR A 73 9.06 -6.87 -13.53
N SER A 74 8.11 -6.31 -14.28
CA SER A 74 8.12 -4.90 -14.66
C SER A 74 7.18 -4.06 -13.81
N TYR A 75 7.69 -2.93 -13.31
CA TYR A 75 6.85 -1.88 -12.71
C TYR A 75 5.79 -1.38 -13.69
N GLY A 76 6.11 -1.34 -15.00
CA GLY A 76 5.20 -0.89 -16.06
C GLY A 76 4.00 -1.83 -16.28
N ASP A 77 4.08 -3.09 -15.84
CA ASP A 77 2.95 -4.03 -15.89
C ASP A 77 2.10 -3.93 -14.61
N PHE A 78 2.73 -3.58 -13.49
CA PHE A 78 2.08 -3.40 -12.19
C PHE A 78 1.28 -2.08 -12.10
N GLU A 79 1.92 -0.96 -12.44
CA GLU A 79 1.36 0.38 -12.20
C GLU A 79 -0.01 0.58 -12.87
N PRO A 80 -0.23 0.23 -14.15
CA PRO A 80 -1.54 0.39 -14.79
C PRO A 80 -2.64 -0.41 -14.09
N ALA A 81 -2.34 -1.63 -13.63
CA ALA A 81 -3.29 -2.47 -12.91
C ALA A 81 -3.66 -1.86 -11.54
N MET A 82 -2.67 -1.32 -10.83
CA MET A 82 -2.88 -0.66 -9.55
C MET A 82 -3.68 0.63 -9.68
N ILE A 83 -3.34 1.49 -10.64
CA ILE A 83 -4.04 2.77 -10.86
C ILE A 83 -5.48 2.54 -11.36
N ALA A 84 -5.71 1.51 -12.19
CA ALA A 84 -7.06 1.18 -12.65
C ALA A 84 -8.00 0.80 -11.49
N GLN A 85 -7.48 0.09 -10.48
CA GLN A 85 -8.26 -0.33 -9.31
C GLN A 85 -8.30 0.76 -8.23
N TYR A 86 -7.20 1.49 -8.01
CA TYR A 86 -7.03 2.47 -6.95
C TYR A 86 -6.43 3.78 -7.50
N PRO A 87 -7.23 4.62 -8.20
CA PRO A 87 -6.73 5.81 -8.91
C PRO A 87 -6.23 6.93 -7.98
N TRP A 88 -6.44 6.81 -6.67
CA TRP A 88 -5.96 7.76 -5.68
C TRP A 88 -4.51 7.50 -5.25
N VAL A 89 -3.93 6.34 -5.54
CA VAL A 89 -2.58 5.97 -5.07
C VAL A 89 -1.53 6.79 -5.81
N ASP A 90 -0.63 7.40 -5.05
CA ASP A 90 0.44 8.22 -5.60
C ASP A 90 1.68 7.39 -6.01
N ALA A 91 2.57 8.02 -6.77
CA ALA A 91 3.79 7.39 -7.27
C ALA A 91 4.70 6.86 -6.15
N LYS A 92 4.69 7.47 -4.96
CA LYS A 92 5.52 7.03 -3.83
C LYS A 92 5.02 5.71 -3.28
N ASN A 93 3.72 5.60 -3.08
CA ASN A 93 3.08 4.37 -2.63
C ASN A 93 3.12 3.27 -3.68
N LEU A 94 2.96 3.60 -4.97
CA LEU A 94 3.13 2.63 -6.06
C LEU A 94 4.54 2.02 -6.06
N SER A 95 5.57 2.86 -6.04
CA SER A 95 6.96 2.39 -5.99
C SER A 95 7.22 1.52 -4.76
N ARG A 96 6.67 1.91 -3.60
CA ARG A 96 6.84 1.15 -2.35
C ARG A 96 6.14 -0.20 -2.39
N LEU A 97 4.89 -0.27 -2.87
CA LEU A 97 4.16 -1.53 -3.06
C LEU A 97 4.94 -2.48 -3.96
N PHE A 98 5.45 -1.97 -5.08
CA PHE A 98 6.24 -2.76 -6.02
C PHE A 98 7.51 -3.31 -5.37
N SER A 99 8.32 -2.46 -4.73
CA SER A 99 9.56 -2.91 -4.09
C SER A 99 9.32 -3.89 -2.95
N GLN A 100 8.30 -3.67 -2.10
CA GLN A 100 7.98 -4.58 -1.01
C GLN A 100 7.42 -5.91 -1.52
N GLY A 101 6.53 -5.87 -2.52
CA GLY A 101 5.99 -7.07 -3.17
C GLY A 101 7.08 -7.92 -3.81
N MET A 102 8.03 -7.30 -4.53
CA MET A 102 9.18 -7.99 -5.12
C MET A 102 10.07 -8.63 -4.05
N TYR A 103 10.31 -7.91 -2.94
CA TYR A 103 11.05 -8.47 -1.82
C TYR A 103 10.36 -9.71 -1.23
N TYR A 104 9.03 -9.68 -1.04
CA TYR A 104 8.29 -10.84 -0.53
C TYR A 104 8.33 -12.01 -1.51
N ALA A 105 8.10 -11.76 -2.80
CA ALA A 105 8.19 -12.78 -3.82
C ALA A 105 9.58 -13.43 -3.83
N TRP A 106 10.65 -12.62 -3.84
CA TRP A 106 12.02 -13.10 -3.77
C TRP A 106 12.29 -13.94 -2.53
N LYS A 107 11.88 -13.44 -1.35
CA LYS A 107 12.10 -14.15 -0.07
C LYS A 107 11.41 -15.49 0.00
N ASP A 108 10.21 -15.60 -0.57
CA ASP A 108 9.39 -16.81 -0.51
C ASP A 108 9.81 -17.85 -1.57
N THR A 109 10.17 -17.39 -2.77
CA THR A 109 10.38 -18.27 -3.93
C THR A 109 11.86 -18.48 -4.30
N GLY A 110 12.75 -17.60 -3.85
CA GLY A 110 14.16 -17.62 -4.23
C GLY A 110 14.44 -17.23 -5.69
N LEU A 111 13.45 -16.63 -6.39
CA LEU A 111 13.58 -16.17 -7.78
C LEU A 111 14.82 -15.25 -7.95
N ARG A 112 15.51 -15.39 -9.07
CA ARG A 112 16.81 -14.79 -9.39
C ARG A 112 16.97 -14.66 -10.89
#